data_AF-A0A0R2NHQ6-F1
#
_entry.id   AF-A0A0R2NHQ6-F1
#
_cell.length_a   1.000
_cell.length_b   1.000
_cell.length_c   1.000
_cell.angle_alpha   90.00
_cell.angle_beta   90.00
_cell.angle_gamma   90.00
#
_symmetry.space_group_name_H-M   'P 1'
#
loop_
_entity.id
_entity.type
_entity.pdbx_description
1 polymer ?
#
loop_
_entity_poly.entity_id
_entity_poly.type
_entity_poly.pdbx_seq_one_letter_code
_entity_poly.pdbx_strand_id
1 'polypeptide(L)'
;MLNHPRQLVAARYFVEKYQSAKSSISEDLGILKNTMETQQFGTLKITSGAAGGVQFFPKIGEDEAREVIEQLTEELSDPSRKLPGGYLYMSDLLGDPKTLRNVGRMLANEYVDSDVQAVMTVETKGIPLAQAVANYLDVPFIIVRHDARITEGSTISVNYVSRSSEQIKKMELSKRSLQKDTNVLIVDDFLKGGGTIQAMTDLLKEFEANMIGISVLAEGNYNGDRAIDNFTSILKVNTASANDVSVSGGNYLERNFKK
;
A
#
# COMPACT_ATOMS: atom_id res chain seq x y z
N MET A 1 16.57 -12.44 3.50
CA MET A 1 16.22 -11.25 4.28
C MET A 1 15.63 -10.17 3.40
N LEU A 2 16.29 -9.68 2.35
CA LEU A 2 15.68 -8.71 1.42
C LEU A 2 14.42 -9.25 0.72
N ASN A 3 14.42 -10.53 0.34
CA ASN A 3 13.27 -11.22 -0.26
C ASN A 3 12.22 -11.71 0.76
N HIS A 4 12.47 -11.50 2.05
CA HIS A 4 11.59 -11.89 3.16
C HIS A 4 11.61 -10.76 4.20
N PRO A 5 11.14 -9.55 3.83
CA PRO A 5 11.10 -8.44 4.77
C PRO A 5 10.23 -8.82 5.97
N ARG A 6 10.49 -8.21 7.12
CA ARG A 6 9.74 -8.44 8.37
C ARG A 6 9.71 -9.89 8.87
N GLN A 7 10.49 -10.81 8.31
CA GLN A 7 10.71 -12.14 8.89
C GLN A 7 11.96 -12.18 9.76
N LEU A 8 11.86 -12.80 10.94
CA LEU A 8 13.02 -13.05 11.79
C LEU A 8 13.87 -14.16 11.18
N VAL A 9 15.04 -13.79 10.67
CA VAL A 9 16.06 -14.75 10.23
C VAL A 9 16.99 -15.03 11.40
N ALA A 10 16.95 -16.26 11.91
CA ALA A 10 17.76 -16.67 13.06
C ALA A 10 19.27 -16.49 12.76
N ALA A 11 20.05 -15.99 13.72
CA ALA A 11 21.48 -15.73 13.50
C ALA A 11 22.27 -16.99 13.07
N ARG A 12 21.84 -18.17 13.55
CA ARG A 12 22.41 -19.48 13.16
C ARG A 12 22.37 -19.74 11.66
N TYR A 13 21.33 -19.25 10.96
CA TYR A 13 21.18 -19.42 9.52
C TYR A 13 22.37 -18.80 8.78
N PHE A 14 22.83 -17.63 9.19
CA PHE A 14 23.96 -16.95 8.57
C PHE A 14 25.30 -17.61 8.91
N VAL A 15 25.46 -18.05 10.16
CA VAL A 15 26.65 -18.81 10.60
C VAL A 15 26.83 -20.08 9.78
N GLU A 16 25.76 -20.85 9.60
CA GLU A 16 25.78 -22.10 8.81
C GLU A 16 25.97 -21.81 7.32
N LYS A 17 25.22 -20.85 6.75
CA LYS A 17 25.26 -20.52 5.33
C LYS A 17 26.62 -20.01 4.86
N TYR A 18 27.26 -19.17 5.68
CA TYR A 18 28.53 -18.53 5.33
C TYR A 18 29.74 -19.16 6.03
N GLN A 19 29.53 -20.26 6.77
CA GLN A 19 30.58 -20.98 7.49
C GLN A 19 31.48 -20.05 8.31
N SER A 20 30.88 -19.07 8.98
CA SER A 20 31.57 -17.95 9.63
C SER A 20 31.20 -17.86 11.10
N ALA A 21 32.13 -17.35 11.93
CA ALA A 21 31.89 -17.20 13.37
C ALA A 21 30.73 -16.23 13.65
N LYS A 22 29.98 -16.46 14.73
CA LYS A 22 28.86 -15.60 15.14
C LYS A 22 29.30 -14.14 15.37
N SER A 23 30.53 -13.93 15.86
CA SER A 23 31.12 -12.60 16.05
C SER A 23 31.28 -11.86 14.71
N SER A 24 31.84 -12.53 13.70
CA SER A 24 32.01 -11.96 12.36
C SER A 24 30.66 -11.61 11.71
N ILE A 25 29.68 -12.52 11.79
CA ILE A 25 28.32 -12.24 11.31
C ILE A 25 27.71 -11.03 12.03
N SER A 26 27.93 -10.89 13.34
CA SER A 26 27.38 -9.78 14.11
C SER A 26 28.01 -8.44 13.72
N GLU A 27 29.31 -8.42 13.41
CA GLU A 27 30.03 -7.25 12.90
C GLU A 27 29.49 -6.84 11.52
N ASP A 28 29.37 -7.79 10.59
CA ASP A 28 28.83 -7.55 9.25
C ASP A 28 27.40 -7.01 9.30
N LEU A 29 26.55 -7.56 10.18
CA LEU A 29 25.19 -7.09 10.39
C LEU A 29 25.14 -5.69 11.00
N GLY A 30 26.11 -5.35 11.85
CA GLY A 30 26.26 -3.99 12.38
C GLY A 30 26.60 -2.98 11.28
N ILE A 31 27.54 -3.33 10.40
CA ILE A 31 27.89 -2.52 9.22
C ILE A 31 26.65 -2.36 8.33
N LEU A 32 25.98 -3.47 7.99
CA LEU A 32 24.81 -3.46 7.12
C LEU A 32 23.67 -2.62 7.72
N LYS A 33 23.44 -2.70 9.03
CA LYS A 33 22.45 -1.88 9.72
C LYS A 33 22.76 -0.40 9.53
N ASN A 34 23.98 0.01 9.83
CA ASN A 34 24.41 1.40 9.72
C ASN A 34 24.28 1.90 8.27
N THR A 35 24.66 1.09 7.28
CA THR A 35 24.50 1.42 5.86
C THR A 35 23.03 1.58 5.48
N MET A 36 22.16 0.64 5.85
CA MET A 36 20.73 0.69 5.52
C MET A 36 20.03 1.90 6.13
N GLU A 37 20.37 2.24 7.38
CA GLU A 37 19.82 3.41 8.08
C GLU A 37 20.34 4.73 7.50
N THR A 38 21.64 4.81 7.22
CA THR A 38 22.27 6.02 6.64
C THR A 38 21.74 6.31 5.24
N GLN A 39 21.53 5.26 4.44
CA GLN A 39 20.98 5.37 3.09
C GLN A 39 19.43 5.38 3.08
N GLN A 40 18.78 5.34 4.25
CA GLN A 40 17.33 5.34 4.40
C GLN A 40 16.59 4.25 3.59
N PHE A 41 17.25 3.11 3.33
CA PHE A 41 16.65 1.94 2.65
C PHE A 41 15.81 1.07 3.59
N GLY A 42 16.00 1.22 4.91
CA GLY A 42 15.29 0.44 5.91
C GLY A 42 16.03 0.36 7.23
N THR A 43 15.43 -0.37 8.15
CA THR A 43 15.99 -0.61 9.48
C THR A 43 16.26 -2.11 9.65
N LEU A 44 17.43 -2.46 10.18
CA LEU A 44 17.71 -3.82 10.64
C LEU A 44 17.52 -3.90 12.14
N LYS A 45 16.53 -4.68 12.56
CA LYS A 45 16.33 -5.02 13.97
C LYS A 45 17.10 -6.29 14.29
N ILE A 46 18.16 -6.13 15.06
CA ILE A 46 18.99 -7.24 15.54
C ILE A 46 18.56 -7.57 16.96
N THR A 47 18.16 -8.82 17.18
CA THR A 47 17.77 -9.35 18.49
C THR A 47 18.83 -10.33 18.97
N SER A 48 19.42 -10.05 20.13
CA SER A 48 20.42 -10.92 20.76
C SER A 48 19.80 -12.13 21.46
N GLY A 49 20.59 -13.19 21.64
CA GLY A 49 20.17 -14.42 22.35
C GLY A 49 20.22 -15.68 21.48
N ALA A 50 19.84 -16.82 22.06
CA ALA A 50 19.82 -18.13 21.38
C ALA A 50 18.72 -18.23 20.31
N ALA A 51 17.54 -17.64 20.60
CA ALA A 51 16.44 -17.45 19.65
C ALA A 51 16.52 -16.11 18.89
N GLY A 52 17.65 -15.41 19.02
CA GLY A 52 17.88 -14.12 18.38
C GLY A 52 18.08 -14.23 16.87
N GLY A 53 18.04 -13.09 16.20
CA GLY A 53 18.13 -13.02 14.75
C GLY A 53 18.07 -11.59 14.23
N VAL A 54 17.86 -11.49 12.93
CA VAL A 54 17.78 -10.22 12.22
C VAL A 54 16.47 -10.15 11.47
N GLN A 55 15.83 -9.00 11.53
CA GLN A 55 14.62 -8.69 10.81
C GLN A 55 14.83 -7.38 10.05
N PHE A 56 14.46 -7.36 8.78
CA PHE A 56 14.58 -6.18 7.93
C PHE A 56 13.23 -5.50 7.77
N PHE A 57 13.19 -4.20 8.04
CA PHE A 57 12.02 -3.36 7.85
C PHE A 57 12.32 -2.39 6.72
N PRO A 58 11.75 -2.62 5.51
CA PRO A 58 11.90 -1.71 4.39
C PRO A 58 11.36 -0.32 4.77
N LYS A 59 12.14 0.73 4.50
CA LYS A 59 11.73 2.13 4.68
C LYS A 59 12.15 2.95 3.46
N ILE A 60 11.59 4.14 3.32
CA ILE A 60 12.02 5.12 2.32
C ILE A 60 12.35 6.44 2.99
N GLY A 61 13.44 7.07 2.55
CA GLY A 61 13.83 8.42 2.99
C GLY A 61 12.93 9.51 2.40
N GLU A 62 12.96 10.69 3.01
CA GLU A 62 12.17 11.84 2.53
C GLU A 62 12.60 12.28 1.13
N ASP A 63 13.90 12.36 0.86
CA ASP A 63 14.44 12.82 -0.42
C ASP A 63 14.05 11.86 -1.57
N GLU A 64 14.25 10.56 -1.37
CA GLU A 64 13.86 9.54 -2.36
C GLU A 64 12.33 9.53 -2.57
N ALA A 65 11.54 9.67 -1.51
CA ALA A 65 10.09 9.76 -1.63
C ALA A 65 9.65 11.00 -2.42
N ARG A 66 10.33 12.14 -2.22
CA ARG A 66 10.08 13.39 -2.94
C ARG A 66 10.41 13.24 -4.42
N GLU A 67 11.56 12.66 -4.75
CA GLU A 67 11.95 12.37 -6.15
C GLU A 67 10.93 11.48 -6.87
N VAL A 68 10.42 10.44 -6.19
CA VAL A 68 9.37 9.57 -6.76
C VAL A 68 8.09 10.35 -7.02
N ILE A 69 7.65 11.19 -6.08
CA ILE A 69 6.44 12.01 -6.24
C ILE A 69 6.61 13.00 -7.39
N GLU A 70 7.77 13.64 -7.51
CA GLU A 70 8.09 14.58 -8.58
C GLU A 70 8.05 13.90 -9.95
N GLN A 71 8.69 12.73 -10.09
CA GLN A 71 8.65 11.94 -11.32
C GLN A 71 7.23 11.54 -11.73
N LEU A 72 6.44 11.03 -10.78
CA LEU A 72 5.05 10.65 -11.05
C LEU A 72 4.15 11.85 -11.38
N THR A 73 4.41 12.99 -10.74
CA THR A 73 3.69 14.25 -11.03
C THR A 73 3.98 14.74 -12.44
N GLU A 74 5.25 14.72 -12.86
CA GLU A 74 5.65 15.08 -14.22
C GLU A 74 5.00 14.15 -15.25
N GLU A 75 5.10 12.84 -15.04
CA GLU A 75 4.55 11.85 -15.97
C GLU A 75 3.03 11.94 -16.10
N LEU A 76 2.31 12.15 -14.99
CA LEU A 76 0.84 12.30 -15.00
C LEU A 76 0.35 13.65 -15.49
N SER A 77 1.23 14.64 -15.61
CA SER A 77 0.89 15.96 -16.15
C SER A 77 0.79 15.96 -17.69
N ASP A 78 1.14 14.86 -18.37
CA ASP A 78 0.96 14.71 -19.81
C ASP A 78 -0.53 14.88 -20.20
N PRO A 79 -0.87 15.88 -21.05
CA PRO A 79 -2.23 16.09 -21.54
C PRO A 79 -2.87 14.86 -22.20
N SER A 80 -2.06 13.95 -22.78
CA SER A 80 -2.53 12.71 -23.42
C SER A 80 -3.24 11.76 -22.44
N ARG A 81 -2.97 11.91 -21.13
CA ARG A 81 -3.57 11.08 -20.07
C ARG A 81 -4.94 11.56 -19.63
N LYS A 82 -5.40 12.74 -20.06
CA LYS A 82 -6.70 13.30 -19.62
C LYS A 82 -7.86 12.47 -20.16
N LEU A 83 -8.76 12.05 -19.26
CA LEU A 83 -9.97 11.31 -19.58
C LEU A 83 -11.22 12.10 -19.17
N PRO A 84 -12.39 11.85 -19.82
CA PRO A 84 -13.65 12.49 -19.46
C PRO A 84 -13.99 12.32 -17.98
N GLY A 85 -14.55 13.36 -17.36
CA GLY A 85 -15.00 13.31 -15.96
C GLY A 85 -13.92 13.61 -14.90
N GLY A 86 -12.77 14.17 -15.33
CA GLY A 86 -11.66 14.52 -14.43
C GLY A 86 -10.84 13.30 -14.00
N TYR A 87 -10.75 12.30 -14.86
CA TYR A 87 -9.93 11.10 -14.63
C TYR A 87 -8.63 11.20 -15.42
N LEU A 88 -7.62 10.46 -14.96
CA LEU A 88 -6.35 10.30 -15.66
C LEU A 88 -6.13 8.84 -16.06
N TYR A 89 -5.48 8.62 -17.19
CA TYR A 89 -5.00 7.33 -17.61
C TYR A 89 -3.72 6.99 -16.82
N MET A 90 -3.84 5.99 -15.94
CA MET A 90 -2.75 5.52 -15.05
C MET A 90 -2.44 4.02 -15.23
N SER A 91 -3.06 3.37 -16.21
CA SER A 91 -2.99 1.90 -16.34
C SER A 91 -1.58 1.40 -16.67
N ASP A 92 -0.81 2.19 -17.41
CA ASP A 92 0.60 1.95 -17.72
C ASP A 92 1.49 2.06 -16.47
N LEU A 93 1.28 3.09 -15.65
CA LEU A 93 1.97 3.24 -14.36
C LEU A 93 1.68 2.08 -13.40
N LEU A 94 0.42 1.67 -13.32
CA LEU A 94 -0.01 0.52 -12.51
C LEU A 94 0.44 -0.82 -13.09
N GLY A 95 0.94 -0.84 -14.33
CA GLY A 95 1.55 -1.99 -14.98
C GLY A 95 3.09 -1.98 -14.93
N ASP A 96 3.72 -0.87 -14.53
CA ASP A 96 5.17 -0.72 -14.51
C ASP A 96 5.78 -1.25 -13.19
N PRO A 97 6.64 -2.29 -13.22
CA PRO A 97 7.24 -2.84 -12.01
C PRO A 97 8.11 -1.85 -11.23
N LYS A 98 8.72 -0.86 -11.89
CA LYS A 98 9.53 0.16 -11.20
C LYS A 98 8.63 1.09 -10.38
N THR A 99 7.56 1.58 -10.98
CA THR A 99 6.54 2.41 -10.33
C THR A 99 5.90 1.68 -9.16
N LEU A 100 5.42 0.44 -9.38
CA LEU A 100 4.81 -0.36 -8.32
C LEU A 100 5.77 -0.62 -7.15
N ARG A 101 7.05 -0.88 -7.42
CA ARG A 101 8.05 -1.07 -6.37
C ARG A 101 8.26 0.19 -5.54
N ASN A 102 8.38 1.34 -6.18
CA ASN A 102 8.60 2.61 -5.49
C ASN A 102 7.38 3.04 -4.67
N VAL A 103 6.20 3.06 -5.30
CA VAL A 103 4.93 3.42 -4.65
C VAL A 103 4.57 2.41 -3.55
N GLY A 104 4.72 1.11 -3.82
CA GLY A 104 4.46 0.06 -2.83
C GLY A 104 5.33 0.20 -1.59
N ARG A 105 6.62 0.53 -1.75
CA ARG A 105 7.54 0.79 -0.64
C ARG A 105 7.14 2.04 0.15
N MET A 106 6.74 3.11 -0.54
CA MET A 106 6.26 4.34 0.11
C MET A 106 5.02 4.06 0.95
N LEU A 107 3.98 3.46 0.37
CA LEU A 107 2.74 3.18 1.10
C LEU A 107 2.97 2.19 2.25
N ALA A 108 3.84 1.19 2.09
CA ALA A 108 4.21 0.28 3.18
C ALA A 108 4.98 0.98 4.32
N ASN A 109 5.79 2.00 4.00
CA ASN A 109 6.59 2.73 4.99
C ASN A 109 5.73 3.40 6.07
N GLU A 110 4.54 3.91 5.71
CA GLU A 110 3.60 4.52 6.67
C GLU A 110 3.17 3.53 7.77
N TYR A 111 3.10 2.25 7.43
CA TYR A 111 2.60 1.19 8.32
C TYR A 111 3.69 0.29 8.87
N VAL A 112 4.97 0.71 8.78
CA VAL A 112 6.11 -0.13 9.19
C VAL A 112 6.04 -0.53 10.67
N ASP A 113 5.55 0.36 11.51
CA ASP A 113 5.37 0.18 12.95
C ASP A 113 3.92 -0.22 13.33
N SER A 114 3.05 -0.43 12.34
CA SER A 114 1.68 -0.91 12.52
C SER A 114 1.59 -2.44 12.36
N ASP A 115 0.64 -3.05 13.06
CA ASP A 115 0.33 -4.48 12.96
C ASP A 115 -0.64 -4.76 11.80
N VAL A 116 -0.24 -4.43 10.57
CA VAL A 116 -0.99 -4.83 9.38
C VAL A 116 -0.82 -6.34 9.18
N GLN A 117 -1.93 -7.05 8.99
CA GLN A 117 -2.00 -8.51 8.81
C GLN A 117 -2.54 -8.92 7.44
N ALA A 118 -3.24 -8.01 6.74
CA ALA A 118 -3.62 -8.18 5.35
C ALA A 118 -3.76 -6.83 4.63
N VAL A 119 -3.54 -6.82 3.31
CA VAL A 119 -3.85 -5.68 2.44
C VAL A 119 -5.11 -6.00 1.64
N MET A 120 -6.11 -5.12 1.64
CA MET A 120 -7.35 -5.29 0.89
C MET A 120 -7.45 -4.27 -0.24
N THR A 121 -7.91 -4.72 -1.40
CA THR A 121 -8.25 -3.85 -2.53
C THR A 121 -9.47 -4.39 -3.26
N VAL A 122 -10.04 -3.61 -4.17
CA VAL A 122 -11.06 -4.08 -5.12
C VAL A 122 -10.42 -4.35 -6.48
N GLU A 123 -10.96 -5.35 -7.19
CA GLU A 123 -10.61 -5.51 -8.59
C GLU A 123 -10.94 -4.24 -9.44
N THR A 124 -10.18 -3.92 -10.48
CA THR A 124 -9.00 -4.64 -10.99
C THR A 124 -7.72 -3.82 -10.86
N LYS A 125 -7.82 -2.50 -10.97
CA LYS A 125 -6.65 -1.60 -11.12
C LYS A 125 -5.82 -1.46 -9.86
N GLY A 126 -6.43 -1.57 -8.67
CA GLY A 126 -5.72 -1.54 -7.39
C GLY A 126 -4.91 -2.80 -7.09
N ILE A 127 -5.13 -3.92 -7.80
CA ILE A 127 -4.50 -5.23 -7.50
C ILE A 127 -2.97 -5.17 -7.55
N PRO A 128 -2.31 -4.65 -8.61
CA PRO A 128 -0.85 -4.62 -8.66
C PRO A 128 -0.25 -3.76 -7.53
N LEU A 129 -0.92 -2.67 -7.19
CA LEU A 129 -0.50 -1.78 -6.11
C LEU A 129 -0.64 -2.46 -4.74
N ALA A 130 -1.77 -3.10 -4.47
CA ALA A 130 -2.00 -3.85 -3.24
C ALA A 130 -0.99 -4.98 -3.07
N GLN A 131 -0.67 -5.71 -4.14
CA GLN A 131 0.36 -6.74 -4.13
C GLN A 131 1.74 -6.16 -3.80
N ALA A 132 2.11 -5.01 -4.38
CA ALA A 132 3.38 -4.36 -4.11
C ALA A 132 3.51 -3.93 -2.64
N VAL A 133 2.45 -3.33 -2.07
CA VAL A 133 2.40 -2.96 -0.64
C VAL A 133 2.50 -4.19 0.26
N ALA A 134 1.71 -5.22 -0.02
CA ALA A 134 1.68 -6.46 0.74
C ALA A 134 3.04 -7.18 0.74
N ASN A 135 3.76 -7.13 -0.37
CA ASN A 135 5.11 -7.68 -0.48
C ASN A 135 6.12 -6.98 0.45
N TYR A 136 6.03 -5.66 0.63
CA TYR A 136 6.89 -4.93 1.57
C TYR A 136 6.50 -5.13 3.04
N LEU A 137 5.20 -5.30 3.29
CA LEU A 137 4.67 -5.58 4.62
C LEU A 137 4.76 -7.07 5.03
N ASP A 138 5.11 -7.95 4.09
CA ASP A 138 5.17 -9.41 4.24
C ASP A 138 3.86 -10.03 4.76
N VAL A 139 2.75 -9.63 4.14
CA VAL A 139 1.38 -10.08 4.50
C VAL A 139 0.61 -10.54 3.25
N PRO A 140 -0.44 -11.36 3.39
CA PRO A 140 -1.34 -11.63 2.29
C PRO A 140 -2.05 -10.36 1.80
N PHE A 141 -2.45 -10.36 0.53
CA PHE A 141 -3.41 -9.39 0.01
C PHE A 141 -4.69 -10.08 -0.44
N ILE A 142 -5.80 -9.36 -0.31
CA ILE A 142 -7.17 -9.81 -0.47
C ILE A 142 -7.83 -8.96 -1.56
N ILE A 143 -8.53 -9.62 -2.47
CA ILE A 143 -9.18 -8.98 -3.62
C ILE A 143 -10.69 -9.08 -3.44
N VAL A 144 -11.33 -7.95 -3.19
CA VAL A 144 -12.78 -7.80 -3.23
C VAL A 144 -13.25 -7.80 -4.69
N ARG A 145 -14.35 -8.50 -4.96
CA ARG A 145 -14.91 -8.66 -6.30
C ARG A 145 -16.18 -7.85 -6.47
N HIS A 146 -16.50 -7.44 -7.69
CA HIS A 146 -17.80 -6.86 -8.02
C HIS A 146 -18.90 -7.92 -8.16
N ASP A 147 -18.52 -9.13 -8.60
CA ASP A 147 -19.44 -10.22 -8.88
C ASP A 147 -19.02 -11.55 -8.23
N ALA A 148 -20.01 -12.37 -7.90
CA ALA A 148 -19.79 -13.70 -7.38
C ALA A 148 -19.20 -14.65 -8.41
N ARG A 149 -18.18 -15.38 -7.97
CA ARG A 149 -17.65 -16.53 -8.71
C ARG A 149 -17.93 -17.79 -7.92
N ILE A 150 -18.43 -18.82 -8.62
CA ILE A 150 -18.69 -20.14 -8.02
C ILE A 150 -17.44 -20.70 -7.33
N THR A 151 -16.25 -20.38 -7.86
CA THR A 151 -14.96 -20.78 -7.31
C THR A 151 -14.66 -20.19 -5.92
N GLU A 152 -15.43 -19.19 -5.46
CA GLU A 152 -15.25 -18.51 -4.17
C GLU A 152 -16.05 -19.11 -3.01
N GLY A 153 -17.00 -20.00 -3.29
CA GLY A 153 -17.85 -20.59 -2.27
C GLY A 153 -18.80 -19.56 -1.63
N SER A 154 -19.03 -19.66 -0.32
CA SER A 154 -19.90 -18.71 0.40
C SER A 154 -19.25 -17.34 0.50
N THR A 155 -19.96 -16.31 0.05
CA THR A 155 -19.51 -14.92 0.10
C THR A 155 -20.36 -14.08 1.06
N ILE A 156 -19.78 -12.96 1.51
CA ILE A 156 -20.47 -11.83 2.12
C ILE A 156 -20.49 -10.72 1.07
N SER A 157 -21.61 -10.02 0.95
CA SER A 157 -21.77 -8.94 -0.02
C SER A 157 -22.33 -7.68 0.59
N VAL A 158 -21.85 -6.54 0.09
CA VAL A 158 -22.34 -5.21 0.42
C VAL A 158 -22.76 -4.49 -0.86
N ASN A 159 -23.81 -3.67 -0.75
CA ASN A 159 -24.24 -2.79 -1.83
C ASN A 159 -23.80 -1.35 -1.51
N TYR A 160 -23.36 -0.62 -2.53
CA TYR A 160 -22.91 0.75 -2.35
C TYR A 160 -23.22 1.60 -3.58
N VAL A 161 -23.37 2.90 -3.37
CA VAL A 161 -23.59 3.83 -4.48
C VAL A 161 -22.23 4.27 -5.02
N SER A 162 -21.94 3.90 -6.26
CA SER A 162 -20.74 4.34 -6.95
C SER A 162 -20.89 5.82 -7.31
N ARG A 163 -20.20 6.69 -6.57
CA ARG A 163 -20.23 8.15 -6.79
C ARG A 163 -19.75 8.59 -8.17
N SER A 164 -19.08 7.72 -8.94
CA SER A 164 -18.67 8.00 -10.33
C SER A 164 -19.73 7.68 -11.38
N SER A 165 -20.67 6.78 -11.07
CA SER A 165 -21.68 6.31 -12.02
C SER A 165 -23.12 6.51 -11.54
N GLU A 166 -23.31 6.97 -10.29
CA GLU A 166 -24.60 7.09 -9.60
C GLU A 166 -25.42 5.78 -9.55
N GLN A 167 -24.78 4.65 -9.85
CA GLN A 167 -25.37 3.33 -9.84
C GLN A 167 -25.08 2.62 -8.52
N ILE A 168 -26.05 1.82 -8.08
CA ILE A 168 -25.84 0.84 -7.03
C ILE A 168 -24.96 -0.26 -7.60
N LYS A 169 -23.80 -0.45 -6.98
CA LYS A 169 -22.87 -1.53 -7.26
C LYS A 169 -22.84 -2.49 -6.09
N LYS A 170 -22.41 -3.71 -6.37
CA LYS A 170 -22.18 -4.76 -5.39
C LYS A 170 -20.67 -4.97 -5.23
N MET A 171 -20.27 -5.33 -4.03
CA MET A 171 -18.96 -5.87 -3.71
C MET A 171 -19.13 -7.12 -2.88
N GLU A 172 -18.24 -8.08 -3.06
CA GLU A 172 -18.27 -9.31 -2.31
C GLU A 172 -16.90 -9.92 -2.06
N LEU A 173 -16.83 -10.68 -0.97
CA LEU A 173 -15.64 -11.37 -0.51
C LEU A 173 -16.01 -12.74 0.05
N SER A 174 -15.19 -13.75 -0.23
CA SER A 174 -15.41 -15.09 0.32
C SER A 174 -15.21 -15.09 1.84
N LYS A 175 -16.09 -15.80 2.56
CA LYS A 175 -16.01 -15.95 4.03
C LYS A 175 -14.70 -16.57 4.50
N ARG A 176 -13.97 -17.27 3.62
CA ARG A 176 -12.67 -17.88 3.92
C ARG A 176 -11.48 -16.95 3.65
N SER A 177 -11.70 -15.80 3.02
CA SER A 177 -10.62 -14.90 2.59
C SER A 177 -10.13 -13.97 3.69
N LEU A 178 -10.91 -13.78 4.75
CA LEU A 178 -10.58 -12.87 5.84
C LEU A 178 -11.06 -13.48 7.16
N GLN A 179 -10.20 -13.45 8.18
CA GLN A 179 -10.52 -13.91 9.52
C GLN A 179 -11.00 -12.74 10.38
N LYS A 180 -11.82 -13.05 11.39
CA LYS A 180 -12.20 -12.10 12.44
C LYS A 180 -10.96 -11.51 13.13
N ASP A 181 -11.08 -10.27 13.60
CA ASP A 181 -10.06 -9.50 14.31
C ASP A 181 -8.79 -9.22 13.48
N THR A 182 -8.80 -9.52 12.17
CA THR A 182 -7.67 -9.24 11.28
C THR A 182 -7.50 -7.73 11.11
N ASN A 183 -6.27 -7.26 11.23
CA ASN A 183 -5.88 -5.88 10.98
C ASN A 183 -5.60 -5.65 9.48
N VAL A 184 -6.47 -4.89 8.81
CA VAL A 184 -6.48 -4.72 7.35
C VAL A 184 -6.09 -3.30 6.93
N LEU A 185 -5.16 -3.19 6.00
CA LEU A 185 -4.84 -1.97 5.26
C LEU A 185 -5.60 -1.95 3.93
N ILE A 186 -6.40 -0.90 3.68
CA ILE A 186 -7.06 -0.72 2.38
C ILE A 186 -6.14 0.02 1.42
N VAL A 187 -5.96 -0.51 0.21
CA VAL A 187 -5.17 0.10 -0.87
C VAL A 187 -5.99 0.20 -2.14
N ASP A 188 -6.00 1.38 -2.78
CA ASP A 188 -6.74 1.61 -4.03
C ASP A 188 -5.95 2.51 -5.01
N ASP A 189 -6.27 2.45 -6.30
CA ASP A 189 -5.55 3.27 -7.29
C ASP A 189 -6.02 4.73 -7.30
N PHE A 190 -7.32 4.98 -7.15
CA PHE A 190 -7.87 6.33 -7.25
C PHE A 190 -9.03 6.63 -6.29
N LEU A 191 -8.84 7.62 -5.41
CA LEU A 191 -9.88 8.10 -4.50
C LEU A 191 -10.56 9.37 -5.03
N LYS A 192 -11.86 9.30 -5.34
CA LYS A 192 -12.69 10.48 -5.65
C LYS A 192 -13.69 10.79 -4.53
N GLY A 193 -14.89 10.21 -4.60
CA GLY A 193 -15.96 10.42 -3.61
C GLY A 193 -15.98 9.43 -2.45
N GLY A 194 -15.01 8.51 -2.35
CA GLY A 194 -14.88 7.57 -1.22
C GLY A 194 -15.85 6.39 -1.18
N GLY A 195 -16.86 6.32 -2.06
CA GLY A 195 -17.89 5.27 -2.00
C GLY A 195 -17.35 3.83 -2.07
N THR A 196 -16.33 3.56 -2.90
CA THR A 196 -15.69 2.23 -2.98
C THR A 196 -14.98 1.87 -1.68
N ILE A 197 -14.24 2.81 -1.10
CA ILE A 197 -13.51 2.61 0.16
C ILE A 197 -14.49 2.45 1.33
N GLN A 198 -15.59 3.21 1.34
CA GLN A 198 -16.66 3.05 2.30
C GLN A 198 -17.27 1.64 2.22
N ALA A 199 -17.51 1.14 1.01
CA ALA A 199 -18.04 -0.22 0.82
C ALA A 199 -17.05 -1.29 1.32
N MET A 200 -15.75 -1.15 1.07
CA MET A 200 -14.74 -2.04 1.64
C MET A 200 -14.71 -1.96 3.18
N THR A 201 -14.85 -0.76 3.74
CA THR A 201 -14.97 -0.55 5.19
C THR A 201 -16.17 -1.28 5.77
N ASP A 202 -17.34 -1.17 5.11
CA ASP A 202 -18.56 -1.84 5.57
C ASP A 202 -18.44 -3.35 5.44
N LEU A 203 -17.77 -3.83 4.39
CA LEU A 203 -17.44 -5.25 4.25
C LEU A 203 -16.54 -5.74 5.38
N LEU A 204 -15.51 -4.98 5.78
CA LEU A 204 -14.65 -5.35 6.92
C LEU A 204 -15.46 -5.49 8.23
N LYS A 205 -16.47 -4.65 8.44
CA LYS A 205 -17.35 -4.75 9.63
C LYS A 205 -18.10 -6.08 9.66
N GLU A 206 -18.58 -6.57 8.51
CA GLU A 206 -19.25 -7.88 8.41
C GLU A 206 -18.33 -9.06 8.74
N PHE A 207 -17.01 -8.88 8.57
CA PHE A 207 -15.99 -9.85 8.98
C PHE A 207 -15.48 -9.65 10.40
N GLU A 208 -15.98 -8.65 11.13
CA GLU A 208 -15.45 -8.22 12.43
C GLU A 208 -13.93 -7.97 12.36
N ALA A 209 -13.47 -7.38 11.27
CA ALA A 209 -12.07 -7.04 11.02
C ALA A 209 -11.80 -5.54 11.26
N ASN A 210 -10.55 -5.21 11.56
CA ASN A 210 -10.13 -3.85 11.90
C ASN A 210 -9.53 -3.15 10.68
N MET A 211 -9.95 -1.94 10.39
CA MET A 211 -9.26 -1.10 9.41
C MET A 211 -8.11 -0.35 10.09
N ILE A 212 -6.87 -0.59 9.64
CA ILE A 212 -5.67 0.08 10.13
C ILE A 212 -5.43 1.41 9.43
N GLY A 213 -5.78 1.49 8.15
CA GLY A 213 -5.58 2.69 7.36
C GLY A 213 -6.04 2.52 5.93
N ILE A 214 -5.92 3.62 5.18
CA ILE A 214 -6.33 3.73 3.79
C ILE A 214 -5.22 4.46 3.05
N SER A 215 -4.75 3.87 1.97
CA SER A 215 -3.68 4.44 1.15
C SER A 215 -4.01 4.33 -0.32
N VAL A 216 -3.85 5.41 -1.06
CA VAL A 216 -4.16 5.46 -2.50
C VAL A 216 -3.01 6.05 -3.30
N LEU A 217 -2.87 5.60 -4.55
CA LEU A 217 -1.89 6.20 -5.47
C LEU A 217 -2.25 7.66 -5.73
N ALA A 218 -3.50 7.93 -6.12
CA ALA A 218 -3.95 9.27 -6.42
C ALA A 218 -5.32 9.56 -5.81
N GLU A 219 -5.54 10.82 -5.43
CA GLU A 219 -6.86 11.34 -5.07
C GLU A 219 -7.31 12.41 -6.06
N GLY A 220 -8.62 12.61 -6.19
CA GLY A 220 -9.22 13.65 -7.03
C GLY A 220 -10.05 14.64 -6.23
N ASN A 221 -10.27 15.83 -6.79
CA ASN A 221 -11.23 16.79 -6.23
C ASN A 221 -12.63 16.17 -6.07
N TYR A 222 -13.28 16.48 -4.95
CA TYR A 222 -14.65 16.09 -4.70
C TYR A 222 -15.42 17.28 -4.12
N ASN A 223 -16.49 17.67 -4.82
CA ASN A 223 -17.38 18.74 -4.40
C ASN A 223 -18.46 18.14 -3.50
N GLY A 224 -18.15 18.00 -2.21
CA GLY A 224 -19.04 17.46 -1.18
C GLY A 224 -18.27 16.84 -0.02
N ASP A 225 -18.97 16.42 1.03
CA ASP A 225 -18.35 15.69 2.14
C ASP A 225 -17.86 14.32 1.65
N ARG A 226 -16.57 14.06 1.78
CA ARG A 226 -16.02 12.75 1.50
C ARG A 226 -16.53 11.78 2.56
N ALA A 227 -16.80 10.54 2.15
CA ALA A 227 -17.16 9.49 3.10
C ALA A 227 -15.98 9.11 4.03
N ILE A 228 -14.76 9.46 3.63
CA ILE A 228 -13.50 9.11 4.28
C ILE A 228 -12.57 10.32 4.24
N ASP A 229 -12.12 10.77 5.41
CA ASP A 229 -11.22 11.92 5.54
C ASP A 229 -9.80 11.55 5.99
N ASN A 230 -9.62 10.40 6.65
CA ASN A 230 -8.31 9.92 7.08
C ASN A 230 -7.77 8.86 6.09
N PHE A 231 -7.00 9.31 5.12
CA PHE A 231 -6.31 8.46 4.15
C PHE A 231 -4.98 9.10 3.75
N THR A 232 -4.12 8.29 3.13
CA THR A 232 -2.86 8.75 2.53
C THR A 232 -2.95 8.72 1.02
N SER A 233 -2.49 9.78 0.36
CA SER A 233 -2.37 9.89 -1.09
C SER A 233 -0.93 10.22 -1.49
N ILE A 234 -0.40 9.52 -2.50
CA ILE A 234 0.90 9.89 -3.10
C ILE A 234 0.73 11.14 -3.97
N LEU A 235 -0.37 11.21 -4.72
CA LEU A 235 -0.66 12.26 -5.68
C LEU A 235 -2.05 12.85 -5.46
N LYS A 236 -2.20 14.11 -5.85
CA LYS A 236 -3.47 14.81 -5.90
C LYS A 236 -3.72 15.33 -7.31
N VAL A 237 -4.85 14.92 -7.87
CA VAL A 237 -5.37 15.35 -9.17
C VAL A 237 -6.39 16.45 -8.93
N ASN A 238 -5.99 17.68 -9.23
CA ASN A 238 -6.87 18.83 -9.16
C ASN A 238 -7.61 18.96 -10.50
N THR A 239 -8.93 18.99 -10.44
CA THR A 239 -9.79 19.24 -11.60
C THR A 239 -10.57 20.52 -11.35
N ALA A 240 -10.21 21.61 -12.03
CA ALA A 240 -10.96 22.86 -12.00
C ALA A 240 -12.08 22.85 -13.05
N SER A 241 -11.85 22.19 -14.20
CA SER A 241 -12.84 21.92 -15.23
C SER A 241 -12.48 20.63 -15.97
N ALA A 242 -13.36 20.12 -16.85
CA ALA A 242 -13.09 18.88 -17.61
C ALA A 242 -11.80 18.95 -18.46
N ASN A 243 -11.34 20.14 -18.83
CA ASN A 243 -10.12 20.35 -19.62
C ASN A 243 -8.93 20.84 -18.77
N ASP A 244 -9.18 21.31 -17.55
CA ASP A 244 -8.21 21.88 -16.64
C ASP A 244 -7.95 20.91 -15.48
N VAL A 245 -7.04 19.96 -15.75
CA VAL A 245 -6.56 18.96 -14.83
C VAL A 245 -5.07 19.23 -14.58
N SER A 246 -4.70 19.39 -13.31
CA SER A 246 -3.32 19.48 -12.85
C SER A 246 -3.03 18.43 -11.79
N VAL A 247 -1.77 18.02 -11.69
CA VAL A 247 -1.32 17.01 -10.73
C VAL A 247 -0.30 17.63 -9.79
N SER A 248 -0.37 17.26 -8.51
CA SER A 248 0.60 17.64 -7.48
C SER A 248 0.86 16.46 -6.56
N GLY A 249 1.84 16.59 -5.67
CA GLY A 249 1.97 15.69 -4.53
C GLY A 249 0.70 15.67 -3.67
N GLY A 250 0.36 14.48 -3.16
CA GLY A 250 -0.68 14.27 -2.17
C GLY A 250 -0.19 14.59 -0.75
N ASN A 251 -0.83 13.98 0.25
CA ASN A 251 -0.51 14.24 1.66
C ASN A 251 0.60 13.32 2.24
N TYR A 252 1.16 12.40 1.46
CA TYR A 252 2.14 11.39 1.92
C TYR A 252 3.33 11.98 2.68
N LEU A 253 4.01 13.00 2.11
CA LEU A 253 5.20 13.59 2.74
C LEU A 253 4.87 14.26 4.07
N GLU A 254 3.71 14.92 4.15
CA GLU A 254 3.27 15.59 5.37
C GLU A 254 2.97 14.59 6.48
N ARG A 255 2.34 13.46 6.13
CA ARG A 255 1.99 12.42 7.10
C ARG A 255 3.19 11.62 7.60
N ASN A 256 4.23 11.46 6.78
CA ASN A 256 5.34 10.55 7.07
C ASN A 256 6.63 11.25 7.53
N PHE A 257 6.83 12.54 7.19
CA PHE A 257 8.11 13.22 7.45
C PHE A 257 7.99 14.59 8.13
N LYS A 258 6.85 15.29 8.03
CA LYS A 258 6.66 16.52 8.81
C LYS A 258 6.35 16.15 10.27
N LYS A 259 7.24 16.56 11.18
CA LYS A 259 7.05 16.49 12.64
C LYS A 259 6.30 17.72 13.16
#